data_AF-A0A950UN10-F1
#
_entry.id   AF-A0A950UN10-F1
#
_cell.length_a   1.000
_cell.length_b   1.000
_cell.length_c   1.000
_cell.angle_alpha   90.00
_cell.angle_beta   90.00
_cell.angle_gamma   90.00
#
_symmetry.space_group_name_H-M   'P 1'
#
loop_
_entity.id
_entity.type
_entity.pdbx_description
1 polymer ?
#
loop_
_entity_poly.entity_id
_entity_poly.type
_entity_poly.pdbx_seq_one_letter_code
_entity_poly.pdbx_strand_id
1 'polypeptide(L)'
;MSFSQTAASADNNPLADPEDRPAPPAVFVIFGASGDLTSRKLMPAIERLAVRRLLPPGFAVVGVARTEMNDDDFRERMRELVEKGGGGGPEARHVWDSFVGAFRYVAGDYDDAATFDRLKEVLEELDRERGTAENRLFYLATPPSTFPTVINGLKDRGLSRSSSPDAFSRVVIEKPFGHDLESALELDRVVHEAFDEDQVYRIDHYLGKETVQNVLALRFA
;
A
#
# COMPACT_ATOMS: atom_id res chain seq x y z
N MET A 1 5.88 -31.12 25.68
CA MET A 1 4.45 -30.74 25.55
C MET A 1 4.40 -29.64 24.52
N SER A 2 3.94 -29.95 23.31
CA SER A 2 3.95 -29.07 22.17
C SER A 2 2.69 -28.19 22.21
N PHE A 3 2.85 -26.88 22.31
CA PHE A 3 1.76 -25.93 22.14
C PHE A 3 1.68 -25.57 20.66
N SER A 4 0.76 -26.23 19.95
CA SER A 4 0.32 -25.83 18.63
C SER A 4 -0.56 -24.57 18.79
N GLN A 5 -0.07 -23.40 18.40
CA GLN A 5 -0.91 -22.23 18.18
C GLN A 5 -1.77 -22.47 16.94
N THR A 6 -3.03 -22.80 17.14
CA THR A 6 -4.06 -22.68 16.12
C THR A 6 -4.24 -21.21 15.75
N ALA A 7 -3.87 -20.85 14.53
CA ALA A 7 -4.35 -19.64 13.88
C ALA A 7 -5.88 -19.67 13.90
N ALA A 8 -6.51 -18.60 14.39
CA ALA A 8 -7.95 -18.43 14.30
C ALA A 8 -8.33 -18.35 12.82
N SER A 9 -8.95 -19.41 12.30
CA SER A 9 -9.51 -19.45 10.95
C SER A 9 -10.59 -18.37 10.82
N ALA A 10 -10.49 -17.53 9.79
CA ALA A 10 -11.48 -16.51 9.42
C ALA A 10 -12.84 -17.10 8.95
N ASP A 11 -12.99 -18.43 8.98
CA ASP A 11 -14.06 -19.18 8.30
C ASP A 11 -15.44 -19.19 8.98
N ASN A 12 -15.71 -18.33 9.96
CA ASN A 12 -17.03 -18.37 10.63
C ASN A 12 -17.60 -17.00 10.99
N ASN A 13 -17.46 -16.03 10.09
CA ASN A 13 -18.28 -14.81 10.13
C ASN A 13 -19.49 -14.98 9.20
N PRO A 14 -20.70 -15.28 9.71
CA PRO A 14 -21.90 -15.46 8.89
C PRO A 14 -22.39 -14.16 8.21
N LEU A 15 -21.73 -13.02 8.47
CA LEU A 15 -21.97 -11.73 7.82
C LEU A 15 -20.87 -11.35 6.80
N ALA A 16 -19.85 -12.18 6.61
CA ALA A 16 -18.83 -11.93 5.59
C ALA A 16 -19.39 -12.30 4.19
N ASP A 17 -19.15 -11.45 3.21
CA ASP A 17 -19.40 -11.80 1.82
C ASP A 17 -18.49 -12.98 1.43
N PRO A 18 -18.98 -14.05 0.79
CA PRO A 18 -18.14 -15.17 0.35
C PRO A 18 -16.97 -14.75 -0.55
N GLU A 19 -17.05 -13.59 -1.19
CA GLU A 19 -15.99 -13.03 -2.03
C GLU A 19 -14.95 -12.23 -1.23
N ASP A 20 -15.23 -11.91 0.03
CA ASP A 20 -14.35 -11.11 0.88
C ASP A 20 -13.13 -11.90 1.33
N ARG A 21 -11.98 -11.58 0.73
CA ARG A 21 -10.67 -12.12 1.10
C ARG A 21 -9.90 -11.08 1.89
N PRO A 22 -9.72 -11.25 3.20
CA PRO A 22 -8.87 -10.37 4.00
C PRO A 22 -7.46 -10.32 3.43
N ALA A 23 -6.86 -9.12 3.41
CA ALA A 23 -5.47 -8.95 3.06
C ALA A 23 -4.57 -9.67 4.08
N PRO A 24 -3.38 -10.14 3.68
CA PRO A 24 -2.37 -10.56 4.65
C PRO A 24 -1.87 -9.36 5.47
N PRO A 25 -1.25 -9.58 6.64
CA PRO A 25 -0.48 -8.55 7.32
C PRO A 25 0.55 -7.95 6.36
N ALA A 26 0.66 -6.62 6.30
CA ALA A 26 1.54 -5.92 5.38
C ALA A 26 1.72 -4.45 5.74
N VAL A 27 2.78 -3.83 5.22
CA VAL A 27 2.90 -2.38 5.21
C VAL A 27 2.59 -1.86 3.81
N PHE A 28 1.62 -0.95 3.73
CA PHE A 28 1.31 -0.18 2.54
C PHE A 28 2.04 1.17 2.57
N VAL A 29 3.08 1.28 1.76
CA VAL A 29 3.92 2.48 1.67
C VAL A 29 3.43 3.35 0.52
N ILE A 30 3.09 4.60 0.79
CA ILE A 30 2.58 5.54 -0.21
C ILE A 30 3.60 6.64 -0.43
N PHE A 31 4.32 6.59 -1.56
CA PHE A 31 5.09 7.72 -2.02
C PHE A 31 4.14 8.77 -2.59
N GLY A 32 4.31 10.03 -2.22
CA GLY A 32 3.34 11.09 -2.55
C GLY A 32 2.14 11.11 -1.60
N ALA A 33 2.33 10.68 -0.35
CA ALA A 33 1.25 10.60 0.64
C ALA A 33 0.55 11.94 0.95
N SER A 34 1.20 13.08 0.66
CA SER A 34 0.58 14.41 0.80
C SER A 34 -0.18 14.89 -0.46
N GLY A 35 -0.23 14.09 -1.52
CA GLY A 35 -0.82 14.43 -2.83
C GLY A 35 -2.32 14.13 -2.98
N ASP A 36 -2.88 14.58 -4.12
CA ASP A 36 -4.33 14.50 -4.43
C ASP A 36 -4.85 13.07 -4.66
N LEU A 37 -4.03 12.20 -5.26
CA LEU A 37 -4.42 10.80 -5.48
C LEU A 37 -4.62 10.07 -4.15
N THR A 38 -3.70 10.30 -3.21
CA THR A 38 -3.77 9.73 -1.86
C THR A 38 -5.05 10.16 -1.15
N SER A 39 -5.37 11.46 -1.18
CA SER A 39 -6.54 11.99 -0.50
C SER A 39 -7.87 11.57 -1.13
N ARG A 40 -7.96 11.58 -2.46
CA ARG A 40 -9.23 11.35 -3.16
C ARG A 40 -9.53 9.90 -3.48
N LYS A 41 -8.51 9.04 -3.54
CA LYS A 41 -8.67 7.64 -3.97
C LYS A 41 -8.14 6.65 -2.95
N LEU A 42 -6.87 6.77 -2.55
CA LEU A 42 -6.24 5.74 -1.72
C LEU A 42 -6.84 5.70 -0.32
N MET A 43 -6.90 6.84 0.39
CA MET A 43 -7.42 6.85 1.76
C MET A 43 -8.89 6.44 1.87
N PRO A 44 -9.82 6.93 1.02
CA PRO A 44 -11.19 6.43 1.02
C PRO A 44 -11.28 4.93 0.70
N ALA A 45 -10.42 4.39 -0.16
CA ALA A 45 -10.40 2.95 -0.44
C ALA A 45 -9.90 2.14 0.76
N ILE A 46 -8.84 2.59 1.42
CA ILE A 46 -8.29 1.94 2.62
C ILE A 46 -9.32 1.97 3.76
N GLU A 47 -10.01 3.09 3.98
CA GLU A 47 -11.06 3.14 5.01
C GLU A 47 -12.17 2.15 4.72
N ARG A 48 -12.65 2.05 3.47
CA ARG A 48 -13.66 1.06 3.07
C ARG A 48 -13.19 -0.37 3.34
N LEU A 49 -11.93 -0.69 3.06
CA LEU A 49 -11.36 -2.01 3.37
C LEU A 49 -11.29 -2.24 4.90
N ALA A 50 -10.90 -1.23 5.68
CA ALA A 50 -10.85 -1.32 7.14
C ALA A 50 -12.24 -1.53 7.75
N VAL A 51 -13.25 -0.76 7.33
CA VAL A 51 -14.64 -0.86 7.82
C VAL A 51 -15.26 -2.22 7.49
N ARG A 52 -14.93 -2.78 6.32
CA ARG A 52 -15.31 -4.15 5.93
C ARG A 52 -14.49 -5.24 6.62
N ARG A 53 -13.55 -4.88 7.50
CA ARG A 53 -12.65 -5.80 8.23
C ARG A 53 -11.78 -6.65 7.30
N LEU A 54 -11.44 -6.11 6.14
CA LEU A 54 -10.54 -6.74 5.14
C LEU A 54 -9.07 -6.42 5.39
N LEU A 55 -8.76 -5.52 6.33
CA LEU A 55 -7.39 -5.23 6.74
C LEU A 55 -7.13 -5.82 8.14
N PRO A 56 -6.16 -6.73 8.29
CA PRO A 56 -5.86 -7.33 9.58
C PRO A 56 -5.15 -6.33 10.52
N PRO A 57 -5.08 -6.60 11.83
CA PRO A 57 -4.37 -5.74 12.78
C PRO A 57 -2.88 -5.51 12.44
N GLY A 58 -2.24 -6.50 11.81
CA GLY A 58 -0.86 -6.42 11.31
C GLY A 58 -0.70 -5.64 10.00
N PHE A 59 -1.75 -4.97 9.52
CA PHE A 59 -1.68 -4.02 8.41
C PHE A 59 -1.31 -2.63 8.93
N ALA A 60 -0.42 -1.93 8.23
CA ALA A 60 -0.01 -0.56 8.54
C ALA A 60 0.15 0.28 7.28
N VAL A 61 0.14 1.60 7.43
CA VAL A 61 0.36 2.56 6.33
C VAL A 61 1.56 3.44 6.67
N VAL A 62 2.48 3.58 5.73
CA VAL A 62 3.59 4.53 5.84
C VAL A 62 3.47 5.55 4.72
N GLY A 63 3.30 6.82 5.07
CA GLY A 63 3.35 7.91 4.09
C GLY A 63 4.79 8.40 3.88
N VAL A 64 5.17 8.64 2.63
CA VAL A 64 6.47 9.26 2.29
C VAL A 64 6.22 10.46 1.39
N ALA A 65 6.66 11.65 1.80
CA ALA A 65 6.69 12.83 0.93
C ALA A 65 7.63 13.92 1.46
N ARG A 66 7.84 14.96 0.64
CA ARG A 66 8.63 16.15 0.97
C ARG A 66 7.97 17.10 1.98
N THR A 67 6.68 16.91 2.24
CA THR A 67 5.93 17.79 3.15
C THR A 67 6.31 17.43 4.59
N GLU A 68 6.91 18.36 5.31
CA GLU A 68 7.24 18.17 6.73
C GLU A 68 5.96 17.95 7.56
N MET A 69 5.83 16.75 8.12
CA MET A 69 4.78 16.32 9.03
C MET A 69 5.37 15.28 9.97
N ASN A 70 4.91 15.23 11.22
CA ASN A 70 5.14 14.07 12.08
C ASN A 70 4.02 13.02 11.92
N ASP A 71 4.15 11.91 12.64
CA ASP A 71 3.15 10.84 12.64
C ASP A 71 1.75 11.32 13.06
N ASP A 72 1.65 12.16 14.08
CA ASP A 72 0.37 12.64 14.61
C ASP A 72 -0.31 13.60 13.63
N ASP A 73 0.45 14.50 13.01
CA ASP A 73 -0.03 15.39 11.95
C ASP A 73 -0.53 14.56 10.75
N PHE A 74 0.21 13.53 10.37
CA PHE A 74 -0.18 12.64 9.28
C PHE A 74 -1.47 11.89 9.61
N ARG A 75 -1.58 11.33 10.83
CA ARG A 75 -2.78 10.64 11.31
C ARG A 75 -4.01 11.56 11.32
N GLU A 76 -3.88 12.76 11.87
CA GLU A 76 -4.96 13.75 11.89
C GLU A 76 -5.40 14.12 10.47
N ARG A 77 -4.43 14.40 9.59
CA ARG A 77 -4.72 14.68 8.19
C ARG A 77 -5.46 13.53 7.50
N MET A 78 -5.06 12.28 7.71
CA MET A 78 -5.74 11.13 7.10
C MET A 78 -7.18 10.98 7.64
N ARG A 79 -7.42 11.26 8.93
CA ARG A 79 -8.78 11.30 9.50
C ARG A 79 -9.65 12.35 8.80
N GLU A 80 -9.17 13.58 8.71
CA GLU A 80 -9.93 14.65 8.06
C GLU A 80 -10.27 14.33 6.58
N LEU A 81 -9.34 13.69 5.87
CA LEU A 81 -9.54 13.34 4.46
C LEU A 81 -10.63 12.30 4.28
N VAL A 82 -10.68 11.30 5.15
CA VAL A 82 -11.75 10.29 5.16
C VAL A 82 -13.10 10.93 5.49
N GLU A 83 -13.16 11.80 6.50
CA GLU A 83 -14.39 12.51 6.87
C GLU A 83 -14.90 13.39 5.71
N LYS A 84 -13.99 14.15 5.06
CA LYS A 84 -14.31 14.97 3.88
C LYS A 84 -14.77 14.13 2.67
N GLY A 85 -14.28 12.89 2.57
CA GLY A 85 -14.65 11.93 1.54
C GLY A 85 -16.00 11.25 1.75
N GLY A 86 -16.72 11.57 2.84
CA GLY A 86 -17.98 10.94 3.22
C GLY A 86 -17.82 9.58 3.92
N GLY A 87 -16.60 9.22 4.32
CA GLY A 87 -16.31 8.10 5.22
C GLY A 87 -16.37 8.53 6.69
N GLY A 88 -16.07 7.62 7.61
CA GLY A 88 -16.01 7.97 9.04
C GLY A 88 -17.36 8.14 9.72
N GLY A 89 -18.42 7.49 9.21
CA GLY A 89 -19.70 7.39 9.91
C GLY A 89 -19.55 6.78 11.33
N PRO A 90 -20.57 6.89 12.20
CA PRO A 90 -20.46 6.47 13.61
C PRO A 90 -19.96 5.05 13.82
N GLU A 91 -20.37 4.11 12.94
CA GLU A 91 -19.94 2.71 12.96
C GLU A 91 -18.50 2.51 12.47
N ALA A 92 -18.04 3.35 11.54
CA ALA A 92 -16.70 3.30 10.97
C ALA A 92 -15.64 3.94 11.88
N ARG A 93 -16.04 4.92 12.69
CA ARG A 93 -15.12 5.77 13.47
C ARG A 93 -14.20 4.97 14.39
N HIS A 94 -14.74 4.02 15.16
CA HIS A 94 -13.92 3.25 16.10
C HIS A 94 -12.91 2.33 15.39
N VAL A 95 -13.33 1.69 14.29
CA VAL A 95 -12.46 0.83 13.47
C VAL A 95 -11.36 1.67 12.84
N TRP A 96 -11.73 2.82 12.27
CA TRP A 96 -10.80 3.75 11.64
C TRP A 96 -9.80 4.35 12.63
N ASP A 97 -10.25 4.78 13.81
CA ASP A 97 -9.37 5.36 14.84
C ASP A 97 -8.33 4.35 15.33
N SER A 98 -8.74 3.10 15.54
CA SER A 98 -7.81 2.02 15.88
C SER A 98 -6.82 1.72 14.75
N PHE A 99 -7.25 1.85 13.50
CA PHE A 99 -6.45 1.56 12.32
C PHE A 99 -5.43 2.66 12.04
N VAL A 100 -5.83 3.93 12.13
CA VAL A 100 -4.95 5.09 11.93
C VAL A 100 -3.81 5.15 12.95
N GLY A 101 -3.97 4.57 14.14
CA GLY A 101 -2.86 4.41 15.09
C GLY A 101 -1.66 3.62 14.55
N ALA A 102 -1.86 2.82 13.49
CA ALA A 102 -0.81 2.10 12.78
C ALA A 102 -0.03 2.96 11.78
N PHE A 103 -0.43 4.21 11.56
CA PHE A 103 0.13 5.03 10.51
C PHE A 103 1.44 5.65 10.97
N ARG A 104 2.41 5.69 10.07
CA ARG A 104 3.70 6.35 10.23
C ARG A 104 3.96 7.28 9.05
N TYR A 105 4.84 8.25 9.24
CA TYR A 105 5.21 9.20 8.20
C TYR A 105 6.72 9.39 8.12
N VAL A 106 7.24 9.44 6.90
CA VAL A 106 8.65 9.75 6.61
C VAL A 106 8.68 11.00 5.74
N ALA A 107 9.11 12.11 6.33
CA ALA A 107 9.42 13.33 5.59
C ALA A 107 10.78 13.20 4.89
N GLY A 108 10.84 13.58 3.62
CA GLY A 108 12.10 13.64 2.87
C GLY A 108 11.94 13.69 1.36
N ASP A 109 13.03 14.07 0.69
CA ASP A 109 13.15 14.02 -0.76
C ASP A 109 13.41 12.59 -1.26
N TYR A 110 12.94 12.29 -2.47
CA TYR A 110 13.05 10.96 -3.08
C TYR A 110 14.43 10.69 -3.68
N ASP A 111 15.28 11.69 -3.84
CA ASP A 111 16.68 11.55 -4.25
C ASP A 111 17.66 11.55 -3.07
N ASP A 112 17.15 11.74 -1.84
CA ASP A 112 17.95 11.63 -0.62
C ASP A 112 17.96 10.18 -0.10
N ALA A 113 19.17 9.61 -0.05
CA ALA A 113 19.43 8.30 0.55
C ALA A 113 18.90 8.18 1.99
N ALA A 114 19.02 9.25 2.78
CA ALA A 114 18.59 9.23 4.18
C ALA A 114 17.08 9.04 4.34
N THR A 115 16.28 9.44 3.34
CA THR A 115 14.83 9.17 3.32
C THR A 115 14.54 7.67 3.27
N PHE A 116 15.27 6.92 2.45
CA PHE A 116 15.08 5.46 2.34
C PHE A 116 15.66 4.71 3.54
N ASP A 117 16.73 5.23 4.13
CA ASP A 117 17.29 4.65 5.35
C ASP A 117 16.29 4.80 6.52
N ARG A 118 15.69 5.99 6.70
CA ARG A 118 14.59 6.20 7.67
C ARG A 118 13.37 5.34 7.36
N LEU A 119 12.98 5.23 6.09
CA LEU A 119 11.88 4.36 5.68
C LEU A 119 12.13 2.91 6.11
N LYS A 120 13.34 2.39 5.87
CA LYS A 120 13.71 1.04 6.27
C LYS A 120 13.60 0.84 7.79
N GLU A 121 14.10 1.78 8.58
CA GLU A 121 14.01 1.73 10.04
C GLU A 121 12.54 1.68 10.52
N VAL A 122 11.66 2.51 9.95
CA VAL A 122 10.23 2.51 10.27
C VAL A 122 9.56 1.18 9.90
N LEU A 123 9.93 0.58 8.77
CA LEU A 123 9.41 -0.73 8.35
C LEU A 123 9.84 -1.85 9.31
N GLU A 124 11.09 -1.86 9.73
CA GLU A 124 11.63 -2.83 10.71
C GLU A 124 11.05 -2.64 12.12
N GLU A 125 10.72 -1.40 12.52
CA GLU A 125 9.92 -1.13 13.72
C GLU A 125 8.53 -1.74 13.61
N LEU A 126 7.81 -1.47 12.52
CA LEU A 126 6.45 -1.99 12.31
C LEU A 126 6.41 -3.52 12.27
N ASP A 127 7.42 -4.18 11.70
CA ASP A 127 7.53 -5.65 11.76
C ASP A 127 7.54 -6.17 13.19
N ARG A 128 8.35 -5.55 14.06
CA ARG A 128 8.50 -5.96 15.46
C ARG A 128 7.26 -5.64 16.29
N GLU A 129 6.65 -4.48 16.07
CA GLU A 129 5.52 -4.02 16.88
C GLU A 129 4.19 -4.62 16.46
N ARG A 130 3.99 -4.87 15.16
CA ARG A 130 2.68 -5.23 14.60
C ARG A 130 2.65 -6.59 13.91
N GLY A 131 3.80 -7.22 13.67
CA GLY A 131 3.86 -8.50 12.98
C GLY A 131 3.40 -8.40 11.53
N THR A 132 3.92 -7.43 10.77
CA THR A 132 3.54 -7.23 9.37
C THR A 132 4.08 -8.29 8.41
N ALA A 133 4.81 -9.27 8.95
CA ALA A 133 5.39 -10.41 8.24
C ALA A 133 6.30 -10.00 7.07
N GLU A 134 6.98 -8.85 7.17
CA GLU A 134 7.84 -8.29 6.11
C GLU A 134 7.14 -8.06 4.76
N ASN A 135 5.82 -8.17 4.69
CA ASN A 135 5.07 -7.92 3.47
C ASN A 135 5.05 -6.41 3.16
N ARG A 136 5.43 -6.03 1.95
CA ARG A 136 5.52 -4.64 1.50
C ARG A 136 4.75 -4.41 0.21
N LEU A 137 3.96 -3.35 0.19
CA LEU A 137 3.31 -2.84 -1.01
C LEU A 137 3.65 -1.36 -1.17
N PHE A 138 4.46 -1.04 -2.16
CA PHE A 138 4.90 0.33 -2.47
C PHE A 138 4.01 0.94 -3.55
N TYR A 139 3.25 1.97 -3.22
CA TYR A 139 2.43 2.71 -4.17
C TYR A 139 3.12 4.01 -4.59
N LEU A 140 3.40 4.16 -5.88
CA LEU A 140 4.01 5.36 -6.43
C LEU A 140 2.93 6.38 -6.82
N ALA A 141 2.36 7.08 -5.83
CA ALA A 141 1.41 8.17 -6.05
C ALA A 141 2.13 9.51 -6.32
N THR A 142 3.17 9.47 -7.14
CA THR A 142 4.06 10.59 -7.47
C THR A 142 4.06 10.86 -8.97
N PRO A 143 4.61 12.00 -9.43
CA PRO A 143 4.80 12.24 -10.87
C PRO A 143 5.71 11.18 -11.51
N PRO A 144 5.46 10.76 -12.77
CA PRO A 144 6.22 9.70 -13.43
C PRO A 144 7.73 9.92 -13.50
N SER A 145 8.16 11.18 -13.59
CA SER A 145 9.57 11.56 -13.60
C SER A 145 10.33 11.15 -12.33
N THR A 146 9.62 10.85 -11.23
CA THR A 146 10.21 10.43 -9.95
C THR A 146 10.29 8.92 -9.79
N PHE A 147 9.63 8.13 -10.65
CA PHE A 147 9.58 6.67 -10.50
C PHE A 147 10.97 6.03 -10.51
N PRO A 148 11.88 6.36 -11.45
CA PRO A 148 13.21 5.75 -11.46
C PRO A 148 13.97 5.99 -10.15
N THR A 149 13.90 7.22 -9.63
CA THR A 149 14.56 7.60 -8.37
C THR A 149 14.02 6.79 -7.20
N VAL A 150 12.69 6.67 -7.07
CA VAL A 150 12.08 5.90 -5.98
C VAL A 150 12.39 4.40 -6.09
N ILE A 151 12.28 3.83 -7.29
CA ILE A 151 12.55 2.41 -7.55
C ILE A 151 14.00 2.07 -7.20
N ASN A 152 14.95 2.91 -7.63
CA ASN A 152 16.37 2.70 -7.31
C ASN A 152 16.65 2.86 -5.82
N GLY A 153 16.05 3.85 -5.15
CA GLY A 153 16.18 4.02 -3.69
C GLY A 153 15.68 2.80 -2.90
N LEU A 154 14.56 2.20 -3.33
CA LEU A 154 14.05 0.96 -2.75
C LEU A 154 15.01 -0.22 -2.99
N LYS A 155 15.48 -0.40 -4.23
CA LYS A 155 16.42 -1.46 -4.62
C LYS A 155 17.71 -1.39 -3.81
N ASP A 156 18.33 -0.22 -3.75
CA ASP A 156 19.64 -0.05 -3.11
C ASP A 156 19.62 -0.36 -1.61
N ARG A 157 18.44 -0.24 -0.96
CA ARG A 157 18.26 -0.52 0.47
C ARG A 157 17.75 -1.94 0.74
N GLY A 158 17.58 -2.72 -0.33
CA GLY A 158 17.05 -4.08 -0.29
C GLY A 158 15.55 -4.14 -0.01
N LEU A 159 14.82 -3.04 -0.16
CA LEU A 159 13.37 -2.98 0.12
C LEU A 159 12.52 -3.61 -0.99
N SER A 160 13.07 -3.75 -2.20
CA SER A 160 12.38 -4.39 -3.33
C SER A 160 12.36 -5.93 -3.26
N ARG A 161 13.05 -6.52 -2.27
CA ARG A 161 13.09 -7.97 -2.02
C ARG A 161 12.73 -8.24 -0.57
N SER A 162 12.10 -9.38 -0.34
CA SER A 162 11.87 -9.89 1.02
C SER A 162 13.06 -10.71 1.49
N SER A 163 13.38 -10.65 2.79
CA SER A 163 14.34 -11.55 3.41
C SER A 163 13.72 -12.91 3.79
N SER A 164 12.39 -12.94 3.95
CA SER A 164 11.60 -14.13 4.25
C SER A 164 11.04 -14.79 2.97
N PRO A 165 11.12 -16.13 2.81
CA PRO A 165 10.58 -16.83 1.65
C PRO A 165 9.07 -16.67 1.44
N ASP A 166 8.33 -16.45 2.53
CA ASP A 166 6.87 -16.36 2.51
C ASP A 166 6.34 -14.92 2.37
N ALA A 167 7.22 -13.92 2.43
CA ALA A 167 6.81 -12.53 2.35
C ALA A 167 7.01 -11.95 0.95
N PHE A 168 6.17 -10.97 0.61
CA PHE A 168 6.22 -10.29 -0.68
C PHE A 168 6.72 -8.86 -0.56
N SER A 169 7.38 -8.39 -1.62
CA SER A 169 7.61 -6.96 -1.88
C SER A 169 7.01 -6.66 -3.24
N ARG A 170 6.12 -5.67 -3.34
CA ARG A 170 5.37 -5.36 -4.57
C ARG A 170 5.36 -3.87 -4.82
N VAL A 171 5.38 -3.48 -6.09
CA VAL A 171 5.31 -2.08 -6.51
C VAL A 171 4.05 -1.84 -7.35
N VAL A 172 3.34 -0.76 -7.04
CA VAL A 172 2.17 -0.29 -7.77
C VAL A 172 2.54 1.01 -8.47
N ILE A 173 2.41 1.03 -9.80
CA ILE A 173 2.82 2.14 -10.65
C ILE A 173 1.60 2.68 -11.38
N GLU A 174 1.42 4.00 -11.33
CA GLU A 174 0.37 4.71 -12.04
C GLU A 174 0.82 5.14 -13.44
N LYS A 175 -0.17 5.29 -14.33
CA LYS A 175 0.06 5.89 -15.64
C LYS A 175 0.48 7.37 -15.52
N PRO A 176 1.17 7.94 -16.52
CA PRO A 176 1.66 7.31 -17.75
C PRO A 176 2.90 6.44 -17.57
N PHE A 177 2.96 5.33 -18.32
CA PHE A 177 4.09 4.40 -18.35
C PHE A 177 5.11 4.78 -19.45
N GLY A 178 5.54 6.04 -19.46
CA GLY A 178 6.27 6.65 -20.58
C GLY A 178 5.35 7.47 -21.50
N HIS A 179 5.95 8.28 -22.36
CA HIS A 179 5.26 9.13 -23.34
C HIS A 179 5.45 8.66 -24.80
N ASP A 180 6.31 7.67 -25.00
CA ASP A 180 6.57 6.97 -26.26
C ASP A 180 7.15 5.58 -25.95
N LEU A 181 7.42 4.79 -27.00
CA LEU A 181 7.96 3.44 -26.84
C LEU A 181 9.32 3.42 -26.12
N GLU A 182 10.20 4.39 -26.42
CA GLU A 182 11.54 4.43 -25.85
C GLU A 182 11.51 4.70 -24.34
N SER A 183 10.78 5.74 -23.92
CA SER A 183 10.58 6.06 -22.50
C SER A 183 9.82 4.96 -21.73
N ALA A 184 8.90 4.25 -22.38
CA ALA A 184 8.21 3.11 -21.79
C ALA A 184 9.16 1.93 -21.54
N LEU A 185 10.00 1.59 -22.51
CA LEU A 185 11.02 0.53 -22.38
C LEU A 185 12.09 0.89 -21.35
N GLU A 186 12.45 2.17 -21.24
CA GLU A 186 13.35 2.65 -20.19
C GLU A 186 12.75 2.49 -18.79
N LEU A 187 11.50 2.92 -18.58
CA LEU A 187 10.82 2.73 -17.31
C LEU A 187 10.71 1.24 -16.96
N ASP A 188 10.32 0.42 -17.94
CA ASP A 188 10.19 -1.02 -17.76
C ASP A 188 11.50 -1.68 -17.34
N ARG A 189 12.62 -1.31 -17.97
CA ARG A 189 13.95 -1.78 -17.58
C ARG A 189 14.29 -1.40 -16.14
N VAL A 190 14.05 -0.14 -15.74
CA VAL A 190 14.35 0.31 -14.37
C VAL A 190 13.53 -0.45 -13.33
N VAL A 191 12.25 -0.70 -13.63
CA VAL A 191 11.38 -1.51 -12.76
C VAL A 191 11.93 -2.93 -12.61
N HIS A 192 12.29 -3.58 -13.72
CA HIS A 192 12.79 -4.97 -13.72
C HIS A 192 14.20 -5.13 -13.15
N GLU A 193 14.98 -4.05 -13.07
CA GLU A 193 16.23 -4.05 -12.33
C GLU A 193 16.03 -4.14 -10.80
N ALA A 194 14.83 -3.83 -10.30
CA ALA A 194 14.51 -3.79 -8.87
C ALA A 194 13.50 -4.88 -8.45
N PHE A 195 12.52 -5.19 -9.31
CA PHE A 195 11.39 -6.07 -9.05
C PHE A 195 11.24 -7.12 -10.16
N ASP A 196 10.87 -8.35 -9.82
CA ASP A 196 10.44 -9.36 -10.77
C ASP A 196 9.00 -9.04 -11.25
N GLU A 197 8.60 -9.45 -12.45
CA GLU A 197 7.34 -9.00 -13.08
C GLU A 197 6.07 -9.35 -12.26
N ASP A 198 6.07 -10.46 -11.51
CA ASP A 198 4.97 -10.84 -10.61
C ASP A 198 4.85 -9.95 -9.37
N GLN A 199 5.86 -9.11 -9.11
CA GLN A 199 5.86 -8.09 -8.07
C GLN A 199 5.33 -6.73 -8.58
N VAL A 200 5.12 -6.56 -9.89
CA VAL A 200 4.80 -5.27 -10.51
C VAL A 200 3.32 -5.17 -10.87
N TYR A 201 2.66 -4.14 -10.33
CA TYR A 201 1.25 -3.86 -10.55
C TYR A 201 1.09 -2.52 -11.26
N ARG A 202 0.94 -2.56 -12.59
CA ARG A 202 0.70 -1.37 -13.43
C ARG A 202 -0.79 -1.05 -13.43
N ILE A 203 -1.17 0.11 -12.88
CA ILE A 203 -2.58 0.48 -12.73
C ILE A 203 -3.15 1.04 -14.04
N ASP A 204 -4.18 0.36 -14.54
CA ASP A 204 -5.21 0.96 -15.38
C ASP A 204 -6.56 0.81 -14.69
N HIS A 205 -7.07 1.92 -14.14
CA HIS A 205 -8.32 1.93 -13.39
C HIS A 205 -9.56 1.51 -14.21
N TYR A 206 -9.48 1.43 -15.54
CA TYR A 206 -10.57 0.85 -16.34
C TYR A 206 -10.72 -0.66 -16.09
N LEU A 207 -9.62 -1.38 -15.83
CA LEU A 207 -9.64 -2.82 -15.57
C LEU A 207 -10.30 -3.17 -14.21
N GLY A 208 -10.40 -2.19 -13.30
CA GLY A 208 -11.10 -2.34 -12.03
C GLY A 208 -12.60 -2.06 -12.09
N LYS A 209 -13.15 -1.68 -13.26
CA LYS A 209 -14.59 -1.43 -13.40
C LYS A 209 -15.34 -2.75 -13.57
N GLU A 210 -16.41 -2.91 -12.81
CA GLU A 210 -17.27 -4.11 -12.84
C GLU A 210 -17.71 -4.47 -14.26
N THR A 211 -18.09 -3.48 -15.07
CA THR A 211 -18.48 -3.70 -16.47
C THR A 211 -17.38 -4.30 -17.34
N VAL A 212 -16.11 -3.98 -17.08
CA VAL A 212 -14.96 -4.53 -17.82
C VAL A 212 -14.65 -5.95 -17.34
N GLN A 213 -14.69 -6.20 -16.03
CA GLN A 213 -14.51 -7.54 -15.47
C GLN A 213 -15.58 -8.52 -15.98
N ASN A 214 -16.82 -8.05 -16.08
CA ASN A 214 -17.95 -8.83 -16.56
C ASN A 214 -17.85 -9.22 -18.05
N VAL A 215 -17.03 -8.56 -18.87
CA VAL A 215 -16.83 -8.96 -20.27
C VAL A 215 -16.28 -10.39 -20.37
N LEU A 216 -15.32 -10.74 -19.49
CA LEU A 216 -14.74 -12.08 -19.48
C LEU A 216 -15.75 -13.11 -19.00
N ALA A 217 -16.49 -12.80 -17.92
CA ALA A 217 -17.52 -13.68 -17.40
C ALA A 217 -18.62 -13.95 -18.46
N LEU A 218 -19.15 -12.91 -19.10
CA LEU A 218 -20.23 -13.03 -20.09
C LEU A 218 -19.80 -13.73 -21.38
N ARG A 219 -18.53 -13.58 -21.80
CA ARG A 219 -18.04 -14.16 -23.06
C ARG A 219 -17.79 -15.66 -22.95
N PHE A 220 -17.46 -16.16 -21.75
CA PHE A 220 -16.98 -17.53 -21.55
C PHE A 220 -17.79 -18.34 -20.52
N ALA A 221 -18.92 -17.81 -20.03
CA ALA A 221 -19.90 -18.54 -19.23
C ALA A 221 -20.83 -19.42 -20.08
#